data_AF-X5H5H6-F1
#
_entry.id   AF-X5H5H6-F1
#
_cell.length_a   1.000
_cell.length_b   1.000
_cell.length_c   1.000
_cell.angle_alpha   90.00
_cell.angle_beta   90.00
_cell.angle_gamma   90.00
#
_symmetry.space_group_name_H-M   'P 1'
#
loop_
_entity.id
_entity.type
_entity.pdbx_description
1 polymer ?
#
loop_
_entity_poly.entity_id
_entity_poly.type
_entity_poly.pdbx_seq_one_letter_code
_entity_poly.pdbx_strand_id
1 'polypeptide(L)'
;MTGLQWAVLSAYARVLPPGSHARQVIEGATAKGTPGPAAQRVALSVAQSSGMIERGRITEFGRDAARAFLPRLGLDLAKGKA
;
A
#
# COMPACT_ATOMS: atom_id res chain seq x y z
N MET A 1 -0.02 9.54 -6.02
CA MET A 1 0.40 8.65 -4.93
C MET A 1 1.86 8.95 -4.60
N THR A 2 2.20 9.18 -3.33
CA THR A 2 3.60 9.42 -2.92
C THR A 2 4.37 8.10 -2.80
N GLY A 3 5.70 8.15 -2.71
CA GLY A 3 6.52 6.96 -2.50
C GLY A 3 6.15 6.20 -1.21
N LEU A 4 5.97 6.92 -0.11
CA LEU A 4 5.55 6.31 1.16
C LEU A 4 4.18 5.62 1.05
N GLN A 5 3.20 6.29 0.42
CA GLN A 5 1.88 5.71 0.17
C GLN A 5 1.99 4.44 -0.68
N TRP A 6 2.80 4.46 -1.74
CA TRP A 6 3.05 3.30 -2.59
C TRP A 6 3.64 2.13 -1.80
N ALA A 7 4.68 2.37 -0.99
CA ALA A 7 5.35 1.32 -0.21
C ALA A 7 4.40 0.67 0.81
N VAL A 8 3.67 1.50 1.55
CA VAL A 8 2.72 1.04 2.59
C VAL A 8 1.55 0.29 1.97
N LEU A 9 0.95 0.80 0.89
CA LEU A 9 -0.15 0.13 0.20
C LEU A 9 0.29 -1.18 -0.48
N SER A 10 1.49 -1.22 -1.07
CA SER A 10 2.04 -2.45 -1.67
C SER A 10 2.26 -3.54 -0.62
N ALA A 11 2.75 -3.16 0.57
CA ALA A 11 2.88 -4.09 1.69
C ALA A 11 1.52 -4.52 2.25
N TYR A 12 0.55 -3.60 2.31
CA TYR A 12 -0.80 -3.89 2.78
C TYR A 12 -1.54 -4.88 1.87
N ALA A 13 -1.41 -4.76 0.55
CA ALA A 13 -2.02 -5.69 -0.40
C ALA A 13 -1.60 -7.15 -0.17
N ARG A 14 -0.35 -7.38 0.26
CA ARG A 14 0.19 -8.73 0.50
C ARG A 14 -0.44 -9.44 1.70
N VAL A 15 -0.99 -8.70 2.66
CA VAL A 15 -1.67 -9.28 3.84
C VAL A 15 -3.17 -9.46 3.63
N LEU A 16 -3.71 -8.97 2.51
CA LEU A 16 -5.11 -9.19 2.15
C LEU A 16 -5.31 -10.55 1.48
N PRO A 17 -6.50 -11.16 1.61
CA PRO A 17 -6.81 -12.43 0.97
C PRO A 17 -6.51 -12.38 -0.54
N PRO A 18 -5.79 -13.37 -1.09
CA PRO A 18 -5.59 -13.50 -2.53
C PRO A 18 -6.93 -13.45 -3.28
N GLY A 19 -6.98 -12.72 -4.39
CA GLY A 19 -8.19 -12.60 -5.21
C GLY A 19 -9.29 -11.68 -4.64
N SER A 20 -9.14 -11.15 -3.41
CA SER A 20 -10.11 -10.18 -2.89
C SER A 20 -10.14 -8.90 -3.72
N HIS A 21 -11.33 -8.34 -3.92
CA HIS A 21 -11.51 -7.08 -4.66
C HIS A 21 -10.63 -5.96 -4.08
N ALA A 22 -10.56 -5.86 -2.75
CA ALA A 22 -9.72 -4.89 -2.06
C ALA A 22 -8.24 -5.01 -2.45
N ARG A 23 -7.71 -6.24 -2.51
CA ARG A 23 -6.34 -6.50 -2.92
C ARG A 23 -6.12 -6.09 -4.38
N GLN A 24 -7.02 -6.44 -5.28
CA GLN A 24 -6.93 -6.10 -6.71
C GLN A 24 -6.93 -4.59 -6.95
N VAL A 25 -7.79 -3.83 -6.24
CA VAL A 25 -7.84 -2.36 -6.34
C VAL A 25 -6.50 -1.75 -5.91
N ILE A 26 -5.94 -2.22 -4.80
CA ILE A 26 -4.67 -1.70 -4.27
C ILE A 26 -3.50 -2.09 -5.18
N GLU A 27 -3.43 -3.34 -5.64
CA GLU A 27 -2.41 -3.81 -6.60
C GLU A 27 -2.48 -3.03 -7.91
N GLY A 28 -3.68 -2.80 -8.45
CA GLY A 28 -3.88 -2.00 -9.65
C GLY A 28 -3.42 -0.54 -9.48
N ALA A 29 -3.74 0.08 -8.34
CA ALA A 29 -3.33 1.45 -8.04
C ALA A 29 -1.80 1.57 -7.84
N THR A 30 -1.20 0.63 -7.11
CA THR A 30 0.24 0.62 -6.85
C THR A 30 1.05 0.26 -8.09
N ALA A 31 0.53 -0.60 -8.98
CA ALA A 31 1.14 -0.89 -10.27
C ALA A 31 1.17 0.35 -11.18
N LYS A 32 0.04 1.06 -11.34
CA LYS A 32 -0.05 2.30 -12.14
C LYS A 32 0.86 3.42 -11.61
N GLY A 33 1.02 3.50 -10.30
CA GLY A 33 1.84 4.50 -9.62
C GLY A 33 3.25 4.05 -9.28
N THR A 34 3.77 2.97 -9.89
CA THR A 34 5.05 2.38 -9.51
C THR A 34 6.20 3.37 -9.70
N PRO A 35 6.93 3.74 -8.64
CA PRO A 35 8.10 4.60 -8.76
C PRO A 35 9.24 3.90 -9.51
N GLY A 36 10.19 4.66 -10.05
CA GLY A 36 11.43 4.09 -10.59
C GLY A 36 12.27 3.35 -9.52
N PRO A 37 13.17 2.43 -9.89
CA PRO A 37 13.84 1.53 -8.94
C PRO A 37 14.57 2.22 -7.77
N ALA A 38 15.23 3.36 -8.03
CA ALA A 38 15.88 4.14 -6.99
C ALA A 38 14.86 4.74 -6.00
N ALA A 39 13.76 5.29 -6.52
CA ALA A 39 12.69 5.86 -5.71
C ALA A 39 11.95 4.79 -4.90
N GLN A 40 11.82 3.56 -5.41
CA GLN A 40 11.27 2.44 -4.64
C GLN A 40 12.13 2.12 -3.40
N ARG A 41 13.46 2.09 -3.55
CA ARG A 41 14.37 1.85 -2.41
C ARG A 41 14.24 2.94 -1.35
N VAL A 42 14.17 4.20 -1.77
CA VAL A 42 13.96 5.33 -0.86
C VAL A 42 12.60 5.21 -0.17
N ALA A 43 11.53 4.95 -0.92
CA ALA A 43 10.18 4.79 -0.37
C ALA A 43 10.10 3.68 0.68
N LEU A 44 10.71 2.52 0.43
CA LEU A 44 10.78 1.41 1.38
C LEU A 44 11.59 1.77 2.62
N SER A 45 12.73 2.46 2.45
CA SER A 45 13.55 2.92 3.57
C SER A 45 12.79 3.91 4.45
N VAL A 46 12.07 4.86 3.86
CA VAL A 46 11.24 5.83 4.60
C VAL A 46 10.12 5.11 5.35
N ALA A 47 9.43 4.16 4.71
CA ALA A 47 8.38 3.37 5.36
C ALA A 47 8.92 2.55 6.55
N GLN A 48 10.14 2.03 6.44
CA GLN A 48 10.82 1.31 7.53
C GLN A 48 11.22 2.25 8.67
N SER A 49 11.89 3.36 8.37
CA SER A 49 12.28 4.36 9.38
C SER A 49 11.09 4.98 10.10
N SER A 50 9.91 5.00 9.45
CA SER A 50 8.66 5.48 10.03
C SER A 50 7.90 4.41 10.85
N GLY A 51 8.43 3.19 10.97
CA GLY A 51 7.80 2.09 11.71
C GLY A 51 6.53 1.50 11.07
N MET A 52 6.24 1.84 9.81
CA MET A 52 5.08 1.31 9.08
C MET A 52 5.36 -0.06 8.44
N ILE A 53 6.63 -0.36 8.19
CA ILE A 53 7.11 -1.64 7.67
C ILE A 53 8.29 -2.09 8.53
N GLU A 54 8.32 -3.35 8.92
CA GLU A 54 9.44 -3.95 9.63
C GLU A 54 9.81 -5.29 8.99
N ARG A 55 11.09 -5.50 8.66
CA ARG A 55 11.59 -6.74 8.03
C ARG A 55 10.74 -7.19 6.82
N GLY A 56 10.30 -6.22 6.02
CA GLY A 56 9.48 -6.45 4.82
C GLY A 56 8.00 -6.76 5.08
N ARG A 57 7.54 -6.74 6.34
CA ARG A 57 6.14 -6.93 6.73
C ARG A 57 5.52 -5.61 7.15
N ILE A 58 4.25 -5.42 6.84
CA ILE A 58 3.51 -4.24 7.32
C ILE A 58 3.20 -4.38 8.82
N THR A 59 3.47 -3.32 9.58
CA THR A 59 3.16 -3.26 11.02
C THR A 59 1.68 -2.93 11.24
N GLU A 60 1.22 -2.93 12.49
CA GLU A 60 -0.13 -2.47 12.81
C GLU A 60 -0.33 -1.00 12.45
N PHE A 61 0.60 -0.13 12.87
CA PHE A 61 0.61 1.27 12.47
C PHE A 61 0.61 1.44 10.95
N GLY A 62 1.36 0.62 10.21
CA GLY A 62 1.34 0.62 8.75
C GLY A 62 -0.02 0.26 8.17
N ARG A 63 -0.75 -0.69 8.77
CA ARG A 63 -2.12 -1.05 8.34
C ARG A 63 -3.09 0.10 8.55
N ASP A 64 -3.01 0.79 9.68
CA ASP A 64 -3.85 1.95 9.98
C ASP A 64 -3.54 3.11 9.02
N ALA A 65 -2.26 3.37 8.76
CA ALA A 65 -1.83 4.35 7.78
C ALA A 65 -2.33 4.00 6.37
N ALA A 66 -2.23 2.72 5.96
CA ALA A 66 -2.75 2.24 4.69
C ALA A 66 -4.25 2.53 4.56
N ARG A 67 -5.04 2.19 5.57
CA ARG A 67 -6.49 2.44 5.62
C ARG A 67 -6.81 3.93 5.52
N ALA A 68 -6.02 4.77 6.17
CA ALA A 68 -6.17 6.22 6.11
C ALA A 68 -5.80 6.81 4.73
N PHE A 69 -4.92 6.16 3.96
CA PHE A 69 -4.55 6.62 2.61
C PHE A 69 -5.63 6.33 1.56
N LEU A 70 -6.36 5.22 1.69
CA LEU A 70 -7.35 4.77 0.70
C LEU A 70 -8.37 5.86 0.27
N PRO A 71 -9.12 6.50 1.19
CA PRO A 71 -10.11 7.50 0.80
C PRO A 71 -9.46 8.73 0.15
N ARG A 72 -8.27 9.13 0.63
CA ARG A 72 -7.52 10.28 0.09
C ARG A 72 -7.01 10.06 -1.32
N LEU A 73 -6.89 8.80 -1.72
CA LEU A 73 -6.46 8.38 -3.05
C LEU A 73 -7.64 7.96 -3.94
N GLY A 74 -8.89 8.12 -3.46
CA GLY A 74 -10.08 7.71 -4.19
C GLY A 74 -10.20 6.19 -4.37
N LEU A 75 -9.53 5.39 -3.53
CA LEU A 75 -9.58 3.93 -3.59
C LEU A 75 -10.76 3.43 -2.74
N ASP A 76 -11.89 3.23 -3.39
CA ASP A 76 -13.08 2.66 -2.79
C ASP A 76 -12.99 1.12 -2.81
N LEU A 77 -12.81 0.52 -1.63
CA LEU A 77 -12.73 -0.94 -1.48
C LEU A 77 -14.11 -1.61 -1.31
N ALA A 78 -15.18 -0.82 -1.14
CA ALA A 78 -16.53 -1.34 -0.90
C ALA A 78 -17.29 -1.65 -2.20
N LYS A 79 -16.82 -1.18 -3.36
CA LYS A 79 -17.42 -1.45 -4.67
C LYS A 79 -16.93 -2.75 -5.32
N GLY A 80 -17.01 -3.86 -4.60
CA GLY A 80 -17.13 -5.17 -5.23
C GLY A 80 -18.60 -5.41 -5.56
N LYS A 81 -19.05 -5.10 -6.79
CA LYS A 81 -20.38 -5.60 -7.22
C LYS A 81 -20.31 -7.14 -7.28
N ALA A 82 -21.34 -7.74 -6.69
CA ALA A 82 -21.69 -9.16 -6.77
C ALA A 82 -21.72 -9.68 -8.22
#